data_AF-A0A9E6R8S5-F1
#
_entry.id   AF-A0A9E6R8S5-F1
#
_cell.length_a   1.000
_cell.length_b   1.000
_cell.length_c   1.000
_cell.angle_alpha   90.00
_cell.angle_beta   90.00
_cell.angle_gamma   90.00
#
_symmetry.space_group_name_H-M   'P 1'
#
loop_
_entity.id
_entity.type
_entity.pdbx_description
1 polymer ?
#
loop_
_entity_poly.entity_id
_entity_poly.type
_entity_poly.pdbx_seq_one_letter_code
_entity_poly.pdbx_strand_id
1 'polypeptide(L)'
;MSNHESRVDAMYGRDKLAAYISVITVWAVYLFVFWRMADHIAASGLTWLMLGLGAMVLLLNTAAVMALIRHYREDKAAIYGTDIYYLDRIAAEKRAAR
;
A
#
# COMPACT_ATOMS: atom_id res chain seq x y z
N MET A 1 -15.90 -18.27 16.08
CA MET A 1 -15.00 -17.19 15.62
C MET A 1 -15.66 -15.88 15.99
N SER A 2 -15.08 -15.11 16.90
CA SER A 2 -15.76 -13.93 17.45
C SER A 2 -15.88 -12.86 16.36
N ASN A 3 -16.99 -12.11 16.37
CA ASN A 3 -17.31 -11.06 15.37
C ASN A 3 -16.24 -9.92 15.33
N HIS A 4 -15.32 -9.91 16.31
CA HIS A 4 -14.23 -8.96 16.44
C HIS A 4 -13.08 -9.22 15.47
N GLU A 5 -12.57 -10.45 15.42
CA GLU A 5 -11.40 -10.80 14.60
C GLU A 5 -11.68 -10.59 13.10
N SER A 6 -12.91 -10.87 12.68
CA SER A 6 -13.36 -10.68 11.29
C SER A 6 -13.31 -9.21 10.84
N ARG A 7 -13.62 -8.25 11.72
CA ARG A 7 -13.63 -6.81 11.38
C ARG A 7 -12.22 -6.23 11.27
N VAL A 8 -11.29 -6.74 12.07
CA VAL A 8 -9.87 -6.35 12.08
C VAL A 8 -9.16 -6.80 10.82
N ASP A 9 -9.49 -8.00 10.34
CA ASP A 9 -8.94 -8.52 9.10
C ASP A 9 -9.50 -7.82 7.87
N ALA A 10 -10.76 -7.36 7.92
CA ALA A 10 -11.34 -6.55 6.86
C ALA A 10 -10.67 -5.17 6.72
N MET A 11 -10.42 -4.46 7.83
CA MET A 11 -9.76 -3.14 7.80
C MET A 11 -8.31 -3.25 7.29
N TYR A 12 -7.56 -4.23 7.78
CA TYR A 12 -6.22 -4.53 7.30
C TYR A 12 -6.17 -5.00 5.85
N GLY A 13 -7.20 -5.73 5.41
CA GLY A 13 -7.37 -6.10 4.00
C GLY A 13 -7.47 -4.88 3.11
N ARG A 14 -8.24 -3.86 3.53
CA ARG A 14 -8.38 -2.59 2.81
C ARG A 14 -7.08 -1.78 2.75
N ASP A 15 -6.34 -1.69 3.85
CA ASP A 15 -5.09 -0.92 3.86
C ASP A 15 -4.02 -1.57 2.97
N LYS A 16 -3.92 -2.91 3.00
CA LYS A 16 -3.08 -3.65 2.04
C LYS A 16 -3.53 -3.43 0.60
N LEU A 17 -4.83 -3.45 0.34
CA LEU A 17 -5.36 -3.20 -1.00
C LEU A 17 -5.00 -1.79 -1.49
N ALA A 18 -5.15 -0.78 -0.64
CA ALA A 18 -4.76 0.60 -0.96
C ALA A 18 -3.25 0.71 -1.26
N ALA A 19 -2.41 0.02 -0.48
CA ALA A 19 -0.97 -0.05 -0.72
C ALA A 19 -0.61 -0.77 -2.03
N TYR A 20 -1.33 -1.82 -2.41
CA TYR A 20 -1.13 -2.46 -3.73
C TYR A 20 -1.59 -1.56 -4.89
N ILE A 21 -2.73 -0.88 -4.73
CA ILE A 21 -3.24 0.06 -5.75
C ILE A 21 -2.25 1.21 -5.96
N SER A 22 -1.62 1.74 -4.91
CA SER A 22 -0.65 2.81 -5.04
C SER A 22 0.58 2.37 -5.84
N VAL A 23 1.12 1.18 -5.56
CA VAL A 23 2.24 0.60 -6.33
C VAL A 23 1.86 0.42 -7.80
N ILE A 24 0.69 -0.18 -8.08
CA ILE A 24 0.21 -0.38 -9.45
C ILE A 24 0.07 0.97 -10.18
N THR A 25 -0.41 2.00 -9.48
CA THR A 25 -0.55 3.35 -10.04
C THR A 25 0.82 3.92 -10.43
N VAL A 26 1.83 3.80 -9.56
CA VAL A 26 3.21 4.26 -9.87
C VAL A 26 3.77 3.52 -11.08
N TRP A 27 3.60 2.20 -11.15
CA TRP A 27 4.00 1.39 -12.30
C TRP A 27 3.34 1.87 -13.59
N ALA A 28 2.03 2.10 -13.58
CA ALA A 28 1.28 2.58 -14.74
C ALA A 28 1.79 3.94 -15.21
N VAL A 29 2.03 4.89 -14.29
CA VAL A 29 2.55 6.22 -14.61
C VAL A 29 3.95 6.13 -15.24
N TYR A 30 4.86 5.35 -14.65
CA TYR A 30 6.21 5.19 -15.19
C TYR A 30 6.22 4.55 -16.57
N LEU A 31 5.47 3.47 -16.76
CA LEU A 31 5.36 2.81 -18.07
C LEU A 31 4.76 3.74 -19.12
N PHE A 32 3.71 4.49 -18.74
CA PHE A 32 3.10 5.49 -19.63
C PHE A 32 4.11 6.58 -20.03
N VAL A 33 4.84 7.15 -19.07
CA VAL A 33 5.85 8.19 -19.37
C VAL A 33 6.97 7.62 -20.24
N PHE A 34 7.47 6.43 -19.93
CA PHE A 34 8.51 5.77 -20.73
C PHE A 34 8.04 5.54 -22.17
N TRP A 35 6.81 5.08 -22.35
CA TRP A 35 6.23 4.87 -23.67
C TRP A 35 6.06 6.19 -24.44
N ARG A 36 5.56 7.24 -23.78
CA ARG A 36 5.41 8.57 -24.40
C ARG A 36 6.75 9.21 -24.78
N MET A 37 7.80 8.89 -24.05
CA MET A 37 9.16 9.42 -24.28
C MET A 37 10.03 8.48 -25.12
N ALA A 38 9.52 7.33 -25.56
CA ALA A 38 10.32 6.27 -26.19
C ALA A 38 11.15 6.77 -27.37
N ASP A 39 10.55 7.55 -28.28
CA ASP A 39 11.25 8.10 -29.45
C ASP A 39 12.35 9.08 -29.07
N HIS A 40 12.12 9.92 -28.04
CA HIS A 40 13.10 10.89 -27.54
C HIS A 40 14.26 10.18 -26.84
N ILE A 41 13.95 9.15 -26.06
CA ILE A 41 14.94 8.31 -25.39
C ILE A 41 15.78 7.57 -26.42
N ALA A 42 15.14 7.00 -27.45
CA ALA A 42 15.84 6.30 -28.54
C ALA A 42 16.77 7.25 -29.31
N ALA A 43 16.31 8.45 -29.64
CA ALA A 43 17.11 9.48 -30.30
C ALA A 43 18.33 9.91 -29.48
N SER A 44 18.24 9.86 -28.14
CA SER A 44 19.36 10.20 -27.24
C SER A 44 20.42 9.09 -27.12
N GLY A 45 20.13 7.87 -27.58
CA GLY A 45 21.01 6.70 -27.41
C GLY A 45 21.10 6.16 -25.97
N LEU A 46 20.28 6.68 -25.05
CA LEU A 46 20.31 6.34 -23.61
C LEU A 46 19.26 5.30 -23.19
N THR A 47 18.68 4.55 -24.13
CA THR A 47 17.57 3.62 -23.87
C THR A 47 17.84 2.65 -22.73
N TRP A 48 19.00 2.00 -22.72
CA TRP A 48 19.35 1.04 -21.68
C TRP A 48 19.54 1.68 -20.30
N LEU A 49 20.13 2.89 -20.26
CA LEU A 49 20.30 3.63 -19.02
C LEU A 49 18.94 4.03 -18.44
N MET A 50 18.05 4.59 -19.27
CA MET A 50 16.71 5.00 -18.85
C MET A 50 15.87 3.81 -18.40
N LEU A 51 15.96 2.67 -19.10
CA LEU A 51 15.28 1.43 -18.71
C LEU A 51 15.81 0.91 -17.37
N GLY A 52 17.13 0.91 -17.18
CA GLY A 52 17.77 0.49 -15.92
C GLY A 52 17.37 1.38 -14.74
N LEU A 53 17.41 2.70 -14.91
CA LEU A 53 17.01 3.65 -13.86
C LEU A 53 15.51 3.56 -13.56
N GLY A 54 14.66 3.47 -14.58
CA GLY A 54 13.21 3.30 -14.42
C GLY A 54 12.87 2.00 -13.68
N ALA A 55 13.50 0.89 -14.07
CA ALA A 55 13.34 -0.39 -13.40
C ALA A 55 13.81 -0.33 -11.94
N MET A 56 14.96 0.29 -11.67
CA MET A 56 15.48 0.45 -10.31
C MET A 56 14.50 1.21 -9.41
N VAL A 57 13.95 2.34 -9.89
CA VAL A 57 12.98 3.12 -9.11
C VAL A 57 11.73 2.31 -8.81
N LEU A 58 11.18 1.59 -9.81
CA LEU A 58 9.99 0.76 -9.63
C LEU A 58 10.23 -0.38 -8.63
N LEU A 59 11.37 -1.06 -8.75
CA LEU A 59 11.74 -2.16 -7.85
C LEU A 59 11.93 -1.68 -6.41
N LEU A 60 12.70 -0.59 -6.21
CA LEU A 60 12.93 -0.04 -4.88
C LEU A 60 11.64 0.49 -4.24
N ASN A 61 10.78 1.16 -5.02
CA ASN A 61 9.48 1.62 -4.54
C ASN A 61 8.59 0.44 -4.12
N THR A 62 8.52 -0.60 -4.95
CA THR A 62 7.74 -1.80 -4.65
C THR A 62 8.29 -2.52 -3.42
N ALA A 63 9.61 -2.64 -3.29
CA ALA A 63 10.27 -3.24 -2.13
C ALA A 63 10.01 -2.44 -0.84
N ALA A 64 10.04 -1.11 -0.89
CA ALA A 64 9.74 -0.25 0.25
C ALA A 64 8.29 -0.43 0.73
N VAL A 65 7.31 -0.45 -0.19
CA VAL A 65 5.90 -0.70 0.17
C VAL A 65 5.71 -2.11 0.71
N MET A 66 6.36 -3.12 0.11
CA MET A 66 6.32 -4.49 0.63
C MET A 66 6.93 -4.61 2.03
N ALA A 67 8.04 -3.91 2.30
CA ALA A 67 8.65 -3.84 3.62
C ALA A 67 7.70 -3.15 4.63
N LEU A 68 7.05 -2.06 4.22
CA LEU A 68 6.04 -1.36 5.03
C LEU A 68 4.87 -2.29 5.40
N ILE A 69 4.32 -3.02 4.42
CA ILE A 69 3.24 -3.99 4.67
C ILE A 69 3.72 -5.12 5.58
N ARG A 70 4.95 -5.64 5.38
CA ARG A 70 5.50 -6.71 6.20
C ARG A 70 5.68 -6.27 7.65
N HIS A 71 6.22 -5.07 7.86
CA HIS A 71 6.40 -4.49 9.19
C HIS A 71 5.05 -4.25 9.88
N TYR A 72 4.07 -3.70 9.16
CA TYR A 72 2.71 -3.53 9.70
C TYR A 72 2.02 -4.84 10.05
N ARG A 73 2.40 -5.97 9.44
CA ARG A 73 1.87 -7.29 9.82
C ARG A 73 2.39 -7.74 11.18
N GLU A 74 3.63 -7.40 11.51
CA GLU A 74 4.28 -7.74 12.78
C GLU A 74 3.77 -6.85 13.93
N ASP A 75 3.48 -5.56 13.66
CA ASP A 75 2.94 -4.63 14.66
C ASP A 75 1.40 -4.60 14.75
N LYS A 76 0.70 -5.35 13.88
CA LYS A 76 -0.76 -5.34 13.77
C LYS A 76 -1.46 -5.68 15.08
N ALA A 77 -0.92 -6.63 15.85
CA ALA A 77 -1.52 -7.10 17.09
C ALA A 77 -1.58 -6.01 18.20
N ALA A 78 -0.60 -5.11 18.23
CA ALA A 78 -0.54 -4.03 19.22
C ALA A 78 -1.37 -2.80 18.81
N ILE A 79 -1.31 -2.42 17.53
CA ILE A 79 -1.99 -1.21 17.02
C ILE A 79 -3.50 -1.45 16.89
N TYR A 80 -3.91 -2.54 16.24
CA TYR A 80 -5.34 -2.80 16.02
C TYR A 80 -6.08 -3.21 17.30
N GLY A 81 -5.41 -3.87 18.26
CA GLY A 81 -6.01 -4.20 19.55
C GLY A 81 -6.52 -2.96 20.30
N THR A 82 -5.74 -1.87 20.26
CA THR A 82 -6.08 -0.61 20.93
C THR A 82 -7.23 0.12 20.22
N ASP A 83 -7.21 0.19 18.89
CA ASP A 83 -8.27 0.86 18.12
C ASP A 83 -9.63 0.16 18.24
N ILE A 84 -9.65 -1.17 18.24
CA ILE A 84 -10.86 -1.95 18.46
C ILE A 84 -11.44 -1.66 19.85
N TYR A 85 -10.59 -1.63 20.87
CA TYR A 85 -11.00 -1.36 22.24
C TYR A 85 -11.70 0.01 22.36
N TYR A 86 -11.15 1.06 21.73
CA TYR A 86 -11.79 2.38 21.72
C TYR A 86 -13.08 2.41 20.90
N LEU A 87 -13.12 1.73 19.74
CA LEU A 87 -14.33 1.61 18.93
C LEU A 87 -15.48 0.91 19.68
N ASP A 88 -15.17 -0.14 20.44
CA ASP A 88 -16.15 -0.83 21.29
C ASP A 88 -16.63 0.05 22.42
N ARG A 89 -15.72 0.81 23.03
CA ARG A 89 -16.07 1.73 24.11
C ARG A 89 -17.03 2.81 23.63
N ILE A 90 -16.78 3.41 22.46
CA ILE A 90 -17.67 4.39 21.83
C ILE A 90 -19.03 3.75 21.48
N ALA A 91 -19.03 2.52 20.98
CA ALA A 91 -20.26 1.81 20.67
C ALA A 91 -21.09 1.47 21.92
N ALA A 92 -20.42 1.12 23.04
CA ALA A 92 -21.04 0.88 24.33
C ALA A 92 -21.64 2.17 24.92
N GLU A 93 -20.89 3.29 24.87
CA GLU A 93 -21.39 4.60 25.28
C GLU A 93 -22.63 5.02 24.49
N LYS A 94 -22.64 4.85 23.17
CA LYS A 94 -23.82 5.12 22.33
C LYS A 94 -25.03 4.26 22.66
N ARG A 95 -24.83 3.01 23.10
CA ARG A 95 -25.93 2.13 23.54
C ARG A 95 -26.44 2.50 24.92
N ALA A 96 -25.56 2.93 25.82
CA ALA A 96 -25.94 3.39 27.16
C ALA A 96 -26.64 4.76 27.14
N ALA A 97 -26.37 5.58 26.13
CA ALA A 97 -27.03 6.87 25.91
C ALA A 97 -28.37 6.78 25.14
N ARG A 98 -28.79 5.57 24.73
CA ARG A 98 -30.09 5.28 24.13
C ARG A 98 -31.00 4.63 25.16
#